data_AF-A0A9X2LF78-F1
#
_entry.id   AF-A0A9X2LF78-F1
#
_cell.length_a   1.000
_cell.length_b   1.000
_cell.length_c   1.000
_cell.angle_alpha   90.00
_cell.angle_beta   90.00
_cell.angle_gamma   90.00
#
_symmetry.space_group_name_H-M   'P 1'
#
loop_
_entity.id
_entity.type
_entity.pdbx_description
1 polymer ?
#
loop_
_entity_poly.entity_id
_entity_poly.type
_entity_poly.pdbx_seq_one_letter_code
_entity_poly.pdbx_strand_id
1 'polypeptide(L)' 'MCAGNAPEAFALDAGRRSRPVAEETDASGPLFTAAESCPVEAITISVLDTGEPVFPPDFPPEE' A
#
# COMPACT_ATOMS: atom_id res chain seq x y z
N MET A 1 2.41 1.16 10.75
CA MET A 1 1.58 2.35 10.45
C MET A 1 2.09 2.95 9.15
N CYS A 2 1.34 2.85 8.05
CA CYS A 2 1.83 3.09 6.68
C CYS A 2 2.49 4.47 6.49
N ALA A 3 1.90 5.57 6.98
CA ALA A 3 2.51 6.92 6.95
C ALA A 3 3.81 7.06 7.78
N GLY A 4 4.07 6.16 8.73
CA GLY A 4 5.33 6.12 9.47
C GLY A 4 6.45 5.39 8.73
N ASN A 5 6.11 4.45 7.85
CA ASN A 5 7.07 3.70 7.04
C ASN A 5 7.35 4.39 5.70
N ALA A 6 6.35 5.05 5.11
CA ALA A 6 6.46 5.78 3.86
C ALA A 6 5.74 7.14 3.95
N PRO A 7 6.30 8.13 4.67
CA PRO A 7 5.70 9.45 4.84
C PRO A 7 5.61 10.26 3.54
N GLU A 8 6.42 9.91 2.54
CA GLU A 8 6.41 10.53 1.21
C GLU A 8 5.24 10.02 0.34
N ALA A 9 4.77 8.79 0.59
CA ALA A 9 3.70 8.16 -0.17
C ALA A 9 2.34 8.17 0.56
N PHE A 10 2.34 8.28 1.90
CA PHE A 10 1.13 8.25 2.71
C PHE A 10 1.08 9.41 3.71
N ALA A 11 -0.07 10.06 3.80
CA ALA A 11 -0.38 11.08 4.80
C ALA A 11 -1.55 10.64 5.69
N LEU A 12 -1.66 11.24 6.87
CA LEU A 12 -2.82 11.04 7.74
C LEU A 12 -3.94 12.02 7.37
N ASP A 13 -5.12 11.47 7.11
CA ASP A 13 -6.37 12.20 6.96
C ASP A 13 -6.85 12.78 8.31
N ALA A 14 -7.84 13.69 8.29
CA ALA A 14 -8.48 14.25 9.47
C ALA A 14 -9.01 13.19 10.45
N GLY A 15 -9.35 11.98 9.97
CA GLY A 15 -9.70 10.82 10.78
C GLY A 15 -8.52 10.03 11.34
N ARG A 16 -7.27 10.52 11.24
CA ARG A 16 -6.03 9.79 11.57
C ARG A 16 -5.85 8.47 10.82
N ARG A 17 -6.44 8.35 9.62
CA ARG A 17 -6.25 7.20 8.73
C ARG A 17 -5.14 7.50 7.74
N SER A 18 -4.23 6.55 7.53
CA SER A 18 -3.23 6.67 6.46
C SER A 18 -3.95 6.59 5.12
N ARG A 19 -3.72 7.60 4.27
CA ARG A 19 -4.18 7.63 2.88
C ARG A 19 -3.01 7.90 1.95
N PRO A 20 -3.00 7.31 0.75
CA PRO A 20 -2.02 7.64 -0.26
C PRO A 20 -2.13 9.13 -0.63
N VAL A 21 -1.00 9.80 -0.81
CA VAL A 21 -0.96 11.22 -1.19
C VAL A 21 -1.20 11.44 -2.69
N ALA A 22 -0.94 10.41 -3.49
CA ALA A 22 -1.16 10.37 -4.92
C ALA A 22 -1.81 9.04 -5.29
N GLU A 23 -2.66 9.06 -6.32
CA GLU A 23 -3.30 7.84 -6.86
C GLU A 23 -2.28 6.96 -7.60
N GLU A 24 -1.21 7.58 -8.11
CA GLU A 24 -0.15 6.94 -8.88
C GLU A 24 1.20 7.28 -8.25
N THR A 25 2.07 6.29 -8.09
CA THR A 25 3.39 6.46 -7.50
C THR A 25 4.35 5.41 -8.04
N ASP A 26 5.62 5.77 -8.11
CA ASP A 26 6.68 4.85 -8.51
C ASP A 26 6.86 3.74 -7.47
N ALA A 27 7.14 2.53 -7.98
CA ALA A 27 7.39 1.35 -7.14
C ALA A 27 8.68 1.57 -6.32
N SER A 28 8.50 1.83 -5.02
CA SER A 28 9.60 2.23 -4.14
C SER A 28 9.69 1.29 -2.93
N GLY A 29 10.92 1.00 -2.48
CA GLY A 29 11.15 0.16 -1.30
C GLY A 29 10.32 0.54 -0.07
N PRO A 30 10.27 1.83 0.33
CA PRO A 30 9.44 2.29 1.46
C PRO A 30 7.94 1.96 1.31
N LEU A 31 7.41 1.97 0.09
CA LEU A 31 6.02 1.65 -0.22
C LEU A 31 5.71 0.17 0.07
N PHE A 32 6.60 -0.73 -0.35
CA PHE A 32 6.50 -2.15 -0.04
C PHE A 32 6.65 -2.42 1.46
N THR A 33 7.63 -1.79 2.12
CA THR A 33 7.78 -1.90 3.58
C THR A 33 6.55 -1.39 4.33
N ALA A 34 5.91 -0.32 3.85
CA ALA A 34 4.66 0.16 4.42
C ALA A 34 3.52 -0.85 4.24
N ALA A 35 3.44 -1.49 3.07
CA ALA A 35 2.45 -2.52 2.77
C ALA A 35 2.61 -3.76 3.66
N GLU A 36 3.85 -4.27 3.81
CA GLU A 36 4.17 -5.41 4.68
C GLU A 36 3.95 -5.13 6.17
N SER A 37 4.07 -3.86 6.57
CA SER A 37 3.88 -3.42 7.97
C SER A 37 2.41 -3.15 8.32
N CYS A 38 1.52 -3.10 7.34
CA CYS A 38 0.08 -2.90 7.52
C CYS A 38 -0.64 -4.25 7.30
N PRO A 39 -1.78 -4.49 7.96
CA PRO A 39 -2.56 -5.70 7.72
C PRO A 39 -3.02 -5.75 6.25
N VAL A 40 -3.06 -6.98 5.70
CA VAL A 40 -3.27 -7.22 4.26
C VAL A 40 -4.58 -6.64 3.71
N GLU A 41 -5.62 -6.56 4.55
CA GLU A 41 -6.93 -5.97 4.20
C GLU A 41 -6.94 -4.43 4.22
N ALA A 42 -5.87 -3.79 4.72
CA ALA A 42 -5.82 -2.33 4.90
C ALA A 42 -5.14 -1.59 3.74
N ILE A 43 -4.42 -2.29 2.86
CA ILE A 43 -3.70 -1.69 1.74
C ILE A 43 -3.65 -2.65 0.55
N THR A 44 -3.90 -2.12 -0.63
CA THR A 44 -3.74 -2.82 -1.91
C THR A 44 -2.86 -1.98 -2.82
N ILE A 45 -1.86 -2.62 -3.42
CA ILE A 45 -0.98 -2.00 -4.42
C ILE A 45 -1.14 -2.79 -5.71
N SER A 46 -1.50 -2.11 -6.80
CA SER A 46 -1.67 -2.71 -8.12
C SER A 46 -0.80 -1.99 -9.14
N VAL A 47 -0.35 -2.71 -10.16
CA VAL A 47 0.32 -2.12 -11.32
C VAL A 47 -0.70 -1.33 -12.12
N LEU A 48 -0.44 -0.05 -12.40
CA LEU A 48 -1.40 0.83 -13.09
C LEU A 48 -1.73 0.36 -14.51
N ASP A 49 -0.74 -0.15 -15.24
CA ASP A 49 -0.89 -0.58 -16.64
C ASP A 49 -1.72 -1.87 -16.77
N THR A 50 -1.51 -2.83 -15.86
CA THR A 50 -2.12 -4.17 -15.95
C THR A 50 -3.25 -4.40 -14.94
N GLY A 51 -3.37 -3.55 -13.93
CA GLY A 51 -4.27 -3.74 -12.79
C GLY A 51 -3.85 -4.85 -11.83
N GLU A 52 -2.70 -5.50 -12.06
CA GLU A 52 -2.29 -6.69 -11.33
C GLU A 52 -1.90 -6.34 -9.88
N PRO A 53 -2.48 -7.01 -8.86
CA PRO A 53 -2.13 -6.75 -7.47
C PRO A 53 -0.70 -7.21 -7.20
N VAL A 54 0.17 -6.25 -6.86
CA VAL A 54 1.52 -6.52 -6.36
C VAL A 54 1.47 -6.82 -4.86
N PHE A 55 0.54 -6.19 -4.15
CA PHE A 55 0.31 -6.43 -2.73
C PHE A 55 -1.20 -6.38 -2.37
N PRO A 56 -1.71 -7.36 -1.61
CA PRO A 56 -1.08 -8.67 -1.44
C PRO A 56 -0.81 -9.34 -2.80
N PRO A 57 0.32 -10.04 -2.98
CA PRO A 57 0.43 -10.96 -4.11
C PRO A 57 -0.71 -11.97 -3.98
N ASP A 58 -1.25 -12.45 -5.11
CA ASP A 58 -2.33 -13.44 -5.14
C ASP A 58 -2.01 -14.59 -4.16
N PHE A 59 -2.55 -14.50 -2.94
CA PHE A 59 -2.50 -15.59 -2.00
C PHE A 59 -3.57 -16.53 -2.54
N PRO A 60 -3.21 -17.72 -3.06
CA PRO A 60 -4.24 -18.70 -3.31
C PRO A 60 -5.04 -18.84 -2.01
N PRO A 61 -6.38 -18.85 -2.04
CA PRO A 61 -7.12 -19.17 -0.82
C PRO A 61 -6.57 -20.51 -0.34
N GLU A 62 -6.01 -20.56 0.88
CA GLU A 62 -5.63 -21.82 1.51
C GLU A 62 -6.87 -22.73 1.46
N GLU A 63 -6.73 -23.91 0.84
CA GLU A 63 -7.78 -24.94 0.75
C GLU A 63 -8.17 -25.49 2.13
#